data_AF-A0A1T4N3C1-F1
#
_entry.id   AF-A0A1T4N3C1-F1
#
_cell.length_a   1.000
_cell.length_b   1.000
_cell.length_c   1.000
_cell.angle_alpha   90.00
_cell.angle_beta   90.00
_cell.angle_gamma   90.00
#
_symmetry.space_group_name_H-M   'P 1'
#
loop_
_entity.id
_entity.type
_entity.pdbx_description
1 polymer ?
#
loop_
_entity_poly.entity_id
_entity_poly.type
_entity_poly.pdbx_seq_one_letter_code
_entity_poly.pdbx_strand_id
1 'polypeptide(L)'
;MNPNENEPGTPPNDPPSSQPASGQAPPSPPPPNDPPAGGPPPFNQPPPAAETAAPGHSPEQRQWAMFAHLSAIVGGLLTAGWAGSIGVFIGPLIIWMVKKDTMPFVDDQGKEALNFNITVGIVFLALLLLSVLTLGIGLIIAIPAWIIIGIAWLVFAIIGGIKANEGVAYRYPLTMRLIK
;
A
#
# COMPACT_ATOMS: atom_id res chain seq x y z
N MET A 1 -28.13 -92.93 49.78
CA MET A 1 -27.89 -91.88 50.78
C MET A 1 -26.48 -92.03 51.36
N ASN A 2 -25.50 -91.24 50.91
CA ASN A 2 -24.87 -90.18 51.71
C ASN A 2 -23.86 -89.38 50.85
N PRO A 3 -23.71 -88.06 51.09
CA PRO A 3 -22.92 -87.11 50.29
C PRO A 3 -21.53 -86.82 50.89
N ASN A 4 -20.78 -85.90 50.27
CA ASN A 4 -19.48 -85.30 50.67
C ASN A 4 -18.24 -86.15 50.32
N GLU A 5 -17.11 -85.62 49.82
CA GLU A 5 -16.53 -84.27 49.90
C GLU A 5 -15.52 -84.04 48.76
N ASN A 6 -15.35 -82.76 48.44
CA ASN A 6 -14.48 -82.21 47.41
C ASN A 6 -13.01 -82.08 47.85
N GLU A 7 -12.13 -82.08 46.83
CA GLU A 7 -10.78 -81.48 46.71
C GLU A 7 -9.55 -82.24 47.28
N PRO A 8 -8.64 -82.71 46.40
CA PRO A 8 -7.27 -83.10 46.76
C PRO A 8 -6.35 -81.88 46.88
N GLY A 9 -5.65 -81.79 48.02
CA GLY A 9 -4.69 -80.74 48.35
C GLY A 9 -3.48 -80.63 47.42
N THR A 10 -3.00 -79.41 47.28
CA THR A 10 -1.81 -79.02 46.52
C THR A 10 -0.52 -79.49 47.20
N PRO A 11 0.40 -80.16 46.48
CA PRO A 11 1.74 -80.45 47.00
C PRO A 11 2.69 -79.24 46.93
N PRO A 12 3.84 -79.30 47.63
CA PRO A 12 4.64 -78.13 48.04
C PRO A 12 5.55 -77.54 46.95
N ASN A 13 5.93 -76.27 47.17
CA ASN A 13 6.88 -75.46 46.40
C ASN A 13 8.27 -76.09 46.22
N ASP A 14 8.76 -76.12 44.98
CA ASP A 14 10.19 -76.20 44.65
C ASP A 14 10.75 -74.83 44.16
N PRO A 15 11.99 -74.47 44.53
CA PRO A 15 12.64 -73.18 44.25
C PRO A 15 13.11 -72.98 42.79
N PRO A 16 13.48 -71.75 42.38
CA PRO A 16 13.33 -71.30 40.99
C PRO A 16 14.47 -71.77 40.08
N SER A 17 14.11 -72.42 38.97
CA SER A 17 15.03 -72.65 37.86
C SER A 17 15.21 -71.36 37.05
N SER A 18 16.40 -70.79 37.15
CA SER A 18 16.91 -69.65 36.40
C SER A 18 16.87 -69.90 34.88
N GLN A 19 15.97 -69.22 34.16
CA GLN A 19 16.05 -69.10 32.72
C GLN A 19 17.16 -68.10 32.32
N PRO A 20 17.97 -68.38 31.29
CA PRO A 20 18.96 -67.43 30.80
C PRO A 20 18.25 -66.25 30.12
N ALA A 21 18.70 -65.05 30.45
CA ALA A 21 18.28 -63.81 29.83
C ALA A 21 18.44 -63.89 28.30
N SER A 22 17.33 -63.92 27.58
CA SER A 22 17.29 -63.63 26.16
C SER A 22 17.75 -62.18 25.97
N GLY A 23 18.96 -62.00 25.45
CA GLY A 23 19.50 -60.69 25.11
C GLY A 23 18.54 -59.97 24.17
N GLN A 24 17.92 -58.90 24.66
CA GLN A 24 17.30 -57.92 23.80
C GLN A 24 18.42 -57.28 22.96
N ALA A 25 18.34 -57.44 21.64
CA ALA A 25 19.15 -56.66 20.73
C ALA A 25 18.90 -55.16 20.98
N PRO A 26 19.92 -54.29 20.85
CA PRO A 26 19.72 -52.85 21.00
C PRO A 26 18.66 -52.36 20.00
N PRO A 27 17.86 -51.34 20.37
CA PRO A 27 16.85 -50.79 19.48
C PRO A 27 17.50 -50.26 18.20
N SER A 28 16.90 -50.58 17.05
CA SER A 28 17.32 -50.06 15.75
C SER A 28 17.31 -48.53 15.75
N PRO A 29 18.24 -47.87 15.04
CA PRO A 29 18.20 -46.42 14.87
C PRO A 29 16.87 -45.99 14.22
N PRO A 30 16.35 -44.79 14.54
CA PRO A 30 15.14 -44.28 13.89
C PRO A 30 15.36 -44.19 12.38
N PRO A 31 14.29 -44.39 11.58
CA PRO A 31 14.39 -44.26 10.13
C PRO A 31 14.82 -42.83 9.73
N PRO A 32 15.45 -42.65 8.56
CA PRO A 32 15.70 -41.32 8.01
C PRO A 32 14.38 -40.54 7.93
N ASN A 33 14.39 -39.26 8.28
CA ASN A 33 13.25 -38.38 8.07
C ASN A 33 12.97 -38.29 6.56
N ASP A 34 12.04 -39.10 6.07
CA ASP A 34 11.47 -38.88 4.75
C ASP A 34 10.76 -37.51 4.73
N PRO A 35 10.92 -36.69 3.68
CA PRO A 35 10.10 -35.50 3.50
C PRO A 35 8.62 -35.89 3.55
N PRO A 36 7.73 -35.09 4.17
CA PRO A 36 6.32 -35.41 4.20
C PRO A 36 5.78 -35.58 2.78
N ALA A 37 5.19 -36.73 2.49
CA ALA A 37 4.47 -36.98 1.25
C ALA A 37 3.41 -35.87 1.07
N GLY A 38 3.51 -35.14 -0.04
CA GLY A 38 2.57 -34.09 -0.41
C GLY A 38 1.16 -34.66 -0.53
N GLY A 39 0.32 -34.40 0.47
CA GLY A 39 -1.12 -34.60 0.37
C GLY A 39 -1.73 -33.66 -0.68
N PRO A 40 -2.92 -33.98 -1.22
CA PRO A 40 -3.62 -33.07 -2.12
C PRO A 40 -3.90 -31.74 -1.40
N PRO A 41 -3.75 -30.59 -2.08
CA PRO A 41 -3.95 -29.30 -1.45
C PRO A 41 -5.38 -29.18 -0.90
N PRO A 42 -5.58 -28.60 0.31
CA PRO A 42 -6.92 -28.38 0.84
C PRO A 42 -7.65 -27.37 -0.05
N PHE A 43 -8.65 -27.86 -0.81
CA PHE A 43 -9.47 -27.09 -1.76
C PHE A 43 -10.42 -26.06 -1.11
N ASN A 44 -10.17 -25.59 0.11
CA ASN A 44 -11.07 -24.65 0.77
C ASN A 44 -10.38 -23.64 1.71
N GLN A 45 -9.10 -23.34 1.47
CA GLN A 45 -8.54 -22.12 2.02
C GLN A 45 -8.99 -20.94 1.13
N PRO A 46 -9.68 -19.92 1.67
CA PRO A 46 -9.69 -18.60 1.03
C PRO A 46 -8.24 -18.25 0.68
N PRO A 47 -7.97 -17.61 -0.47
CA PRO A 47 -6.61 -17.26 -0.86
C PRO A 47 -5.88 -16.69 0.35
N PRO A 48 -4.64 -17.11 0.66
CA PRO A 48 -3.85 -16.46 1.68
C PRO A 48 -3.99 -14.97 1.43
N ALA A 49 -4.59 -14.25 2.39
CA ALA A 49 -4.61 -12.80 2.35
C ALA A 49 -3.17 -12.42 2.01
N ALA A 50 -2.99 -11.62 0.96
CA ALA A 50 -1.69 -11.23 0.46
C ALA A 50 -0.95 -10.44 1.56
N GLU A 51 -0.42 -11.17 2.52
CA GLU A 51 0.25 -10.69 3.71
C GLU A 51 1.73 -11.02 3.53
N THR A 52 2.28 -10.49 2.44
CA THR A 52 3.71 -10.21 2.23
C THR A 52 3.86 -9.41 0.93
N ALA A 53 3.38 -8.17 0.93
CA ALA A 53 3.99 -7.12 0.13
C ALA A 53 4.78 -6.24 1.10
N ALA A 54 6.05 -5.96 0.80
CA ALA A 54 6.83 -4.94 1.50
C ALA A 54 6.03 -3.61 1.62
N PRO A 55 6.28 -2.76 2.65
CA PRO A 55 5.40 -1.67 3.05
C PRO A 55 5.30 -0.61 1.95
N GLY A 56 4.26 -0.68 1.14
CA GLY A 56 4.03 0.22 0.02
C GLY A 56 2.55 0.33 -0.26
N HIS A 57 2.10 1.53 -0.62
CA HIS A 57 0.70 1.82 -0.93
C HIS A 57 0.11 0.83 -1.93
N SER A 58 -1.18 0.50 -1.82
CA SER A 58 -1.83 -0.40 -2.77
C SER A 58 -1.79 0.18 -4.19
N PRO A 59 -1.82 -0.66 -5.25
CA PRO A 59 -1.83 -0.16 -6.63
C PRO A 59 -2.95 0.87 -6.87
N GLU A 60 -4.13 0.62 -6.29
CA GLU A 60 -5.25 1.56 -6.37
C GLU A 60 -4.93 2.90 -5.70
N GLN A 61 -4.34 2.91 -4.50
CA GLN A 61 -3.94 4.15 -3.82
C GLN A 61 -2.93 4.96 -4.65
N ARG A 62 -1.95 4.30 -5.27
CA ARG A 62 -0.96 4.94 -6.14
C ARG A 62 -1.62 5.56 -7.36
N GLN A 63 -2.54 4.83 -7.98
CA GLN A 63 -3.27 5.31 -9.14
C GLN A 63 -4.13 6.55 -8.81
N TRP A 64 -4.87 6.54 -7.71
CA TRP A 64 -5.65 7.71 -7.28
C TRP A 64 -4.76 8.91 -6.91
N ALA A 65 -3.62 8.67 -6.28
CA ALA A 65 -2.65 9.72 -5.99
C ALA A 65 -2.06 10.33 -7.27
N MET A 66 -1.68 9.51 -8.25
CA MET A 66 -1.26 9.98 -9.57
C MET A 66 -2.36 10.82 -10.23
N PHE A 67 -3.61 10.36 -10.20
CA PHE A 67 -4.73 11.12 -10.76
C PHE A 67 -4.91 12.47 -10.08
N ALA A 68 -4.67 12.59 -8.78
CA ALA A 68 -4.72 13.88 -8.10
C ALA A 68 -3.80 14.90 -8.78
N HIS A 69 -2.56 14.53 -9.11
CA HIS A 69 -1.63 15.41 -9.82
C HIS A 69 -2.05 15.68 -11.27
N LEU A 70 -2.38 14.64 -12.03
CA LEU A 70 -2.65 14.76 -13.47
C LEU A 70 -4.01 15.43 -13.77
N SER A 71 -4.96 15.34 -12.83
CA SER A 71 -6.26 15.98 -12.95
C SER A 71 -6.17 17.50 -13.05
N ALA A 72 -5.13 18.11 -12.49
CA ALA A 72 -4.89 19.54 -12.64
C ALA A 72 -4.60 19.92 -14.10
N ILE A 73 -3.82 19.09 -14.81
CA ILE A 73 -3.51 19.30 -16.23
C ILE A 73 -4.80 19.16 -17.05
N VAL A 74 -5.53 18.06 -16.86
CA VAL A 74 -6.77 17.80 -17.59
C VAL A 74 -7.80 18.90 -17.33
N GLY A 75 -8.04 19.23 -16.06
CA GLY A 75 -8.97 20.28 -15.67
C GLY A 75 -8.55 21.65 -16.22
N GLY A 76 -7.26 21.98 -16.16
CA GLY A 76 -6.71 23.21 -16.72
C GLY A 76 -6.95 23.34 -18.23
N LEU A 77 -6.73 22.27 -18.99
CA LEU A 77 -6.97 22.24 -20.44
C LEU A 77 -8.46 22.35 -20.78
N LEU A 78 -9.32 21.60 -20.08
CA LEU A 78 -10.78 21.61 -20.32
C LEU A 78 -11.43 22.97 -20.03
N THR A 79 -10.82 23.77 -19.15
CA THR A 79 -11.35 25.07 -18.72
C THR A 79 -10.57 26.26 -19.26
N ALA A 80 -9.49 26.04 -20.02
CA ALA A 80 -8.62 27.10 -20.52
C ALA A 80 -9.37 28.14 -21.37
N GLY A 81 -10.21 27.69 -22.30
CA GLY A 81 -10.86 28.58 -23.27
C GLY A 81 -12.01 29.43 -22.73
N TRP A 82 -12.65 29.03 -21.63
CA TRP A 82 -13.89 29.68 -21.16
C TRP A 82 -13.88 30.07 -19.68
N ALA A 83 -12.97 29.51 -18.86
CA ALA A 83 -12.91 29.76 -17.43
C ALA A 83 -11.47 29.96 -16.92
N GLY A 84 -10.55 30.40 -17.80
CA GLY A 84 -9.19 30.77 -17.40
C GLY A 84 -8.42 29.66 -16.68
N SER A 85 -8.65 28.40 -17.07
CA SER A 85 -8.02 27.21 -16.49
C SER A 85 -8.35 26.95 -15.01
N ILE A 86 -9.50 27.42 -14.49
CA ILE A 86 -9.92 27.15 -13.09
C ILE A 86 -9.92 25.66 -12.71
N GLY A 87 -10.06 24.77 -13.70
CA GLY A 87 -10.01 23.32 -13.50
C GLY A 87 -8.70 22.79 -12.93
N VAL A 88 -7.59 23.56 -12.95
CA VAL A 88 -6.33 23.17 -12.29
C VAL A 88 -6.49 22.96 -10.78
N PHE A 89 -7.47 23.61 -10.16
CA PHE A 89 -7.79 23.43 -8.73
C PHE A 89 -8.86 22.36 -8.52
N ILE A 90 -9.87 22.35 -9.40
CA ILE A 90 -11.05 21.50 -9.24
C ILE A 90 -10.71 20.02 -9.37
N GLY A 91 -9.86 19.64 -10.32
CA GLY A 91 -9.39 18.26 -10.49
C GLY A 91 -8.81 17.64 -9.21
N PRO A 92 -7.71 18.19 -8.66
CA PRO A 92 -7.09 17.65 -7.46
C PRO A 92 -8.01 17.76 -6.24
N LEU A 93 -8.82 18.82 -6.14
CA LEU A 93 -9.78 19.00 -5.05
C LEU A 93 -10.83 17.89 -5.02
N ILE A 94 -11.43 17.54 -6.16
CA ILE A 94 -12.42 16.47 -6.24
C ILE A 94 -11.79 15.14 -5.83
N ILE A 95 -10.62 14.81 -6.38
CA ILE A 95 -9.94 13.54 -6.07
C ILE A 95 -9.60 13.44 -4.59
N TRP A 96 -9.03 14.52 -4.03
CA TRP A 96 -8.70 14.59 -2.62
C TRP A 96 -9.96 14.41 -1.75
N MET A 97 -11.03 15.16 -2.00
CA MET A 97 -12.27 15.05 -1.22
C MET A 97 -12.92 13.67 -1.26
N VAL A 98 -12.90 13.00 -2.41
CA VAL A 98 -13.53 11.67 -2.57
C VAL A 98 -12.73 10.57 -1.86
N LYS A 99 -11.40 10.69 -1.79
CA LYS A 99 -10.53 9.59 -1.35
C LYS A 99 -9.79 9.84 -0.03
N LYS A 100 -9.74 11.07 0.48
CA LYS A 100 -8.96 11.42 1.69
C LYS A 100 -9.27 10.55 2.91
N ASP A 101 -10.54 10.20 3.12
CA ASP A 101 -10.97 9.49 4.34
C ASP A 101 -10.72 7.97 4.24
N THR A 102 -10.46 7.45 3.04
CA THR A 102 -10.27 6.00 2.77
C THR A 102 -8.87 5.63 2.33
N MET A 103 -8.10 6.59 1.82
CA MET A 103 -6.77 6.36 1.23
C MET A 103 -5.75 7.36 1.77
N PRO A 104 -5.00 7.03 2.84
CA PRO A 104 -4.06 7.96 3.48
C PRO A 104 -3.00 8.54 2.54
N PHE A 105 -2.53 7.76 1.55
CA PHE A 105 -1.58 8.28 0.56
C PHE A 105 -2.20 9.30 -0.40
N VAL A 106 -3.49 9.13 -0.72
CA VAL A 106 -4.23 10.08 -1.57
C VAL A 106 -4.59 11.34 -0.77
N ASP A 107 -4.83 11.23 0.53
CA ASP A 107 -4.93 12.41 1.39
C ASP A 107 -3.65 13.25 1.31
N ASP A 108 -2.49 12.61 1.48
CA ASP A 108 -1.20 13.28 1.44
C ASP A 108 -0.88 13.90 0.07
N GLN A 109 -0.93 13.10 -1.00
CA GLN A 109 -0.57 13.55 -2.34
C GLN A 109 -1.64 14.45 -2.97
N GLY A 110 -2.91 14.24 -2.65
CA GLY A 110 -4.02 15.09 -3.08
C GLY A 110 -3.91 16.50 -2.50
N LYS A 111 -3.61 16.64 -1.20
CA LYS A 111 -3.33 17.95 -0.58
C LYS A 111 -2.13 18.62 -1.21
N GLU A 112 -1.04 17.89 -1.40
CA GLU A 112 0.18 18.45 -1.97
C GLU A 112 -0.03 18.91 -3.42
N ALA A 113 -0.73 18.14 -4.25
CA ALA A 113 -1.13 18.54 -5.60
C ALA A 113 -2.01 19.80 -5.60
N LEU A 114 -3.02 19.86 -4.73
CA LEU A 114 -3.90 21.02 -4.63
C LEU A 114 -3.17 22.27 -4.14
N ASN A 115 -2.35 22.14 -3.09
CA ASN A 115 -1.52 23.21 -2.54
C ASN A 115 -0.53 23.76 -3.58
N PHE A 116 0.09 22.91 -4.39
CA PHE A 116 0.98 23.34 -5.46
C PHE A 116 0.24 24.15 -6.52
N ASN A 117 -0.93 23.67 -6.98
CA ASN A 117 -1.74 24.41 -7.94
C ASN A 117 -2.17 25.77 -7.38
N ILE A 118 -2.60 25.83 -6.11
CA ILE A 118 -2.92 27.11 -5.43
C ILE A 118 -1.71 28.03 -5.39
N THR A 119 -0.54 27.51 -5.05
CA THR A 119 0.72 28.28 -5.02
C THR A 119 1.02 28.90 -6.38
N VAL A 120 1.00 28.10 -7.45
CA VAL A 120 1.24 28.59 -8.82
C VAL A 120 0.16 29.57 -9.24
N GLY A 121 -1.11 29.31 -8.90
CA GLY A 121 -2.23 30.20 -9.15
C GLY A 121 -2.06 31.58 -8.50
N ILE A 122 -1.57 31.63 -7.25
CA ILE A 122 -1.25 32.89 -6.56
C ILE A 122 -0.15 33.66 -7.28
N VAL A 123 0.91 32.98 -7.73
CA VAL A 123 1.99 33.62 -8.50
C VAL A 123 1.46 34.17 -9.83
N PHE A 124 0.62 33.40 -10.53
CA PHE A 124 -0.03 33.85 -11.77
C PHE A 124 -0.91 35.09 -11.53
N LEU A 125 -1.70 35.08 -10.46
CA LEU A 125 -2.53 36.21 -10.07
C LEU A 125 -1.68 37.44 -9.70
N ALA A 126 -0.57 37.27 -9.00
CA ALA A 126 0.33 38.37 -8.67
C ALA A 126 0.92 39.04 -9.93
N LEU A 127 1.33 38.25 -10.93
CA LEU A 127 1.80 38.76 -12.22
C LEU A 127 0.69 39.47 -13.01
N LEU A 128 -0.56 38.99 -12.90
CA LEU A 128 -1.71 39.65 -13.50
C LEU A 128 -1.95 41.01 -12.85
N LEU A 129 -1.94 41.06 -11.52
CA LEU A 129 -2.10 42.31 -10.77
C LEU A 129 -0.97 43.29 -11.07
N LEU A 130 0.28 42.84 -11.15
CA LEU A 130 1.41 43.68 -11.58
C LEU A 130 1.15 44.30 -12.96
N SER A 131 0.67 43.49 -13.91
CA SER A 131 0.37 43.95 -15.26
C SER A 131 -0.74 45.00 -15.28
N VAL A 132 -1.81 44.80 -14.51
CA VAL A 132 -2.95 45.73 -14.42
C VAL A 132 -2.54 47.04 -13.72
N LEU A 133 -1.86 46.96 -12.58
CA LEU A 133 -1.47 48.11 -11.77
C LEU A 133 -0.45 49.02 -12.48
N THR A 134 0.33 48.46 -13.39
CA THR A 134 1.31 49.20 -14.22
C THR A 134 0.74 49.63 -15.57
N LEU A 135 -0.59 49.56 -15.75
CA LEU A 135 -1.29 49.90 -17.00
C LEU A 135 -0.73 49.15 -18.23
N GLY A 136 -0.32 47.90 -18.03
CA GLY A 136 0.18 47.02 -19.09
C GLY A 136 1.71 47.00 -19.26
N ILE A 137 2.46 47.92 -18.67
CA ILE A 137 3.93 47.93 -18.77
C ILE A 137 4.53 46.64 -18.16
N GLY A 138 3.93 46.15 -17.07
CA GLY A 138 4.32 44.92 -16.40
C GLY A 138 4.21 43.66 -17.27
N LEU A 139 3.49 43.70 -18.40
CA LEU A 139 3.39 42.57 -19.33
C LEU A 139 4.73 42.16 -19.93
N ILE A 140 5.69 43.09 -20.05
CA ILE A 140 7.05 42.82 -20.52
C ILE A 140 7.72 41.76 -19.64
N ILE A 141 7.43 41.77 -18.33
CA ILE A 141 7.95 40.80 -17.35
C ILE A 141 6.97 39.64 -17.17
N ALA A 142 5.66 39.93 -17.11
CA ALA A 142 4.65 38.92 -16.79
C ALA A 142 4.52 37.84 -17.87
N ILE A 143 4.56 38.19 -19.16
CA ILE A 143 4.44 37.23 -20.26
C ILE A 143 5.57 36.18 -20.24
N PRO A 144 6.87 36.54 -20.24
CA PRO A 144 7.92 35.54 -20.18
C PRO A 144 7.90 34.75 -18.86
N ALA A 145 7.56 35.40 -17.74
CA ALA A 145 7.43 34.72 -16.45
C ALA A 145 6.32 33.67 -16.45
N TRP A 146 5.13 33.99 -16.97
CA TRP A 146 4.02 33.02 -17.09
C TRP A 146 4.40 31.81 -17.94
N ILE A 147 5.13 32.01 -19.04
CA ILE A 147 5.58 30.89 -19.89
C ILE A 147 6.52 29.98 -19.11
N ILE A 148 7.55 30.55 -18.47
CA ILE A 148 8.55 29.78 -17.70
C ILE A 148 7.88 29.03 -16.55
N ILE A 149 7.04 29.72 -15.77
CA ILE A 149 6.36 29.12 -14.62
C ILE A 149 5.33 28.09 -15.08
N GLY A 150 4.61 28.34 -16.18
CA GLY A 150 3.66 27.37 -16.76
C GLY A 150 4.34 26.09 -17.22
N ILE A 151 5.51 26.17 -17.86
CA ILE A 151 6.31 25.00 -18.22
C ILE A 151 6.79 24.27 -16.97
N ALA A 152 7.36 24.99 -15.99
CA ALA A 152 7.81 24.40 -14.74
C ALA A 152 6.67 23.70 -13.98
N TRP A 153 5.49 24.33 -13.95
CA TRP A 153 4.28 23.76 -13.38
C TRP A 153 3.91 22.43 -14.06
N LEU A 154 3.88 22.41 -15.39
CA LEU A 154 3.53 21.21 -16.15
C LEU A 154 4.52 20.07 -15.87
N VAL A 155 5.82 20.37 -15.90
CA VAL A 155 6.89 19.40 -15.62
C VAL A 155 6.74 18.84 -14.21
N PHE A 156 6.57 19.69 -13.20
CA PHE A 156 6.41 19.20 -11.84
C PHE A 156 5.09 18.45 -11.62
N ALA A 157 4.00 18.83 -12.28
CA ALA A 157 2.73 18.09 -12.23
C ALA A 157 2.89 16.67 -12.76
N ILE A 158 3.60 16.50 -13.87
CA ILE A 158 3.90 15.19 -14.46
C ILE A 158 4.83 14.38 -13.54
N ILE A 159 5.91 14.98 -13.03
CA ILE A 159 6.83 14.30 -12.11
C ILE A 159 6.10 13.84 -10.84
N GLY A 160 5.25 14.70 -10.26
CA GLY A 160 4.44 14.37 -9.10
C GLY A 160 3.52 13.18 -9.38
N GLY A 161 2.84 13.18 -10.54
CA GLY A 161 2.02 12.05 -10.98
C GLY A 161 2.82 10.75 -11.12
N ILE A 162 3.99 10.79 -11.76
CA ILE A 162 4.86 9.63 -11.94
C ILE A 162 5.34 9.10 -10.57
N LYS A 163 5.81 9.98 -9.69
CA LYS A 163 6.29 9.60 -8.35
C LYS A 163 5.17 9.02 -7.49
N ALA A 164 3.98 9.61 -7.54
CA ALA A 164 2.80 9.07 -6.86
C ALA A 164 2.43 7.68 -7.40
N ASN A 165 2.53 7.44 -8.71
CA ASN A 165 2.30 6.13 -9.31
C ASN A 165 3.35 5.09 -8.89
N GLU A 166 4.60 5.51 -8.68
CA GLU A 166 5.66 4.67 -8.09
C GLU A 166 5.39 4.38 -6.60
N GLY A 167 4.44 5.08 -5.97
CA GLY A 167 4.16 5.00 -4.54
C GLY A 167 5.11 5.83 -3.69
N VAL A 168 5.82 6.79 -4.30
CA VAL A 168 6.73 7.71 -3.63
C VAL A 168 6.02 9.04 -3.42
N ALA A 169 5.98 9.51 -2.18
CA ALA A 169 5.43 10.83 -1.88
C ALA A 169 6.27 11.92 -2.57
N TYR A 170 5.65 12.69 -3.45
CA TYR A 170 6.29 13.84 -4.07
C TYR A 170 6.03 15.10 -3.25
N ARG A 171 7.02 15.99 -3.18
CA ARG A 171 6.89 17.31 -2.56
C ARG A 171 7.36 18.34 -3.56
N TYR A 172 6.45 19.25 -3.89
CA TYR A 172 6.76 20.30 -4.85
C TYR A 172 7.70 21.33 -4.23
N PRO A 173 8.76 21.74 -4.93
CA PRO A 173 9.56 22.86 -4.49
C PRO A 173 8.69 24.12 -4.42
N LEU A 174 8.96 24.99 -3.44
CA LEU A 174 8.29 26.29 -3.27
C LEU A 174 6.76 26.23 -3.03
N THR A 175 6.19 25.08 -2.68
CA THR A 175 4.76 24.95 -2.41
C THR A 175 4.35 25.43 -1.02
N MET A 176 3.30 26.25 -0.99
CA MET A 176 2.64 26.67 0.25
C MET A 176 1.64 25.59 0.69
N ARG A 177 1.89 24.97 1.85
CA ARG A 177 1.01 23.93 2.42
C ARG A 177 -0.12 24.56 3.23
N LEU A 178 -1.10 25.11 2.52
CA LEU A 178 -2.25 25.80 3.10
C LEU A 178 -3.22 24.80 3.74
N ILE A 179 -3.45 23.69 3.05
CA ILE A 179 -4.23 22.55 3.53
C ILE A 179 -3.28 21.59 4.24
N LYS A 180 -3.62 21.22 5.48
CA LYS A 180 -2.82 20.38 6.39
C LYS A 180 -3.46 19.02 6.61
#